data_AF-L1K332-F1
#
_entry.id   AF-L1K332-F1
#
_cell.length_a   1.000
_cell.length_b   1.000
_cell.length_c   1.000
_cell.angle_alpha   90.00
_cell.angle_beta   90.00
_cell.angle_gamma   90.00
#
_symmetry.space_group_name_H-M   'P 1'
#
loop_
_entity.id
_entity.type
_entity.pdbx_description
1 polymer ?
#
loop_
_entity_poly.entity_id
_entity_poly.type
_entity_poly.pdbx_seq_one_letter_code
_entity_poly.pdbx_strand_id
1 'polypeptide(L)'
;MIAKCDEDGEEEKGSKSAEVAAALKRLEWYPNTAAWQLNIDKKDMRKNIKTLQDFLLREVSVGNIVRMEAVSMIPAIVLGPRPGELVLDMCAAPGSKTGQLLEMVVASGEHGALNSVLQHGGAVLANDPDIKRARMMIHRAKSLSSPSLVVTALPGQSFPKLLSDDNTELLFDRVLCDVPCSGDGTIRKSPYTLKRWHPTHGIQIHLLQLQLLRRSVEITKVGGRIVYSTCSLNPLENEAVVAQVVADSKGALRVLDCPPRLSALRRRKGLTSWSVPDMNSIDLLYDSFDSIPEARNHKARERGGFSKRGLLRSMFPPSSEDADKIGLERCMRFYPQDADTGGFFVTLLEKTGD
;
A
#
# COMPACT_ATOMS: atom_id res chain seq x y z
N MET A 1 -27.61 -9.08 -8.16
CA MET A 1 -27.95 -10.44 -7.71
C MET A 1 -29.47 -10.58 -7.71
N ILE A 2 -30.05 -11.20 -8.74
CA ILE A 2 -31.25 -12.08 -8.71
C ILE A 2 -31.07 -12.98 -9.93
N ALA A 3 -30.88 -14.27 -9.74
CA ALA A 3 -31.04 -15.26 -10.81
C ALA A 3 -32.15 -16.20 -10.35
N LYS A 4 -33.30 -16.14 -11.04
CA LYS A 4 -34.34 -17.16 -10.92
C LYS A 4 -33.70 -18.50 -11.27
N CYS A 5 -33.79 -19.46 -10.37
CA CYS A 5 -33.57 -20.86 -10.70
C CYS A 5 -34.73 -21.28 -11.60
N ASP A 6 -34.41 -21.65 -12.84
CA ASP A 6 -35.28 -22.53 -13.61
C ASP A 6 -35.17 -23.92 -12.97
N GLU A 7 -36.32 -24.43 -12.56
CA GLU A 7 -36.55 -25.77 -12.04
C GLU A 7 -36.20 -26.78 -13.14
N ASP A 8 -35.21 -27.64 -12.86
CA ASP A 8 -35.16 -29.06 -13.23
C ASP A 8 -33.70 -29.59 -13.16
N GLY A 9 -33.38 -30.27 -12.05
CA GLY A 9 -32.11 -30.99 -11.84
C GLY A 9 -31.48 -30.81 -10.46
N GLU A 10 -32.25 -31.05 -9.40
CA GLU A 10 -31.85 -30.99 -7.98
C GLU A 10 -31.60 -32.43 -7.50
N GLU A 11 -30.37 -32.85 -7.17
CA GLU A 11 -29.94 -32.95 -5.76
C GLU A 11 -28.42 -32.76 -5.58
N GLU A 12 -27.60 -32.93 -6.63
CA GLU A 12 -26.12 -32.83 -6.52
C GLU A 12 -25.57 -31.38 -6.60
N LYS A 13 -26.37 -30.45 -7.16
CA LYS A 13 -25.99 -29.03 -7.32
C LYS A 13 -26.22 -28.19 -6.05
N GLY A 14 -27.10 -28.62 -5.15
CA GLY A 14 -27.43 -27.90 -3.91
C GLY A 14 -26.27 -27.85 -2.92
N SER A 15 -25.53 -28.96 -2.78
CA SER A 15 -24.41 -29.08 -1.85
C SER A 15 -23.23 -28.15 -2.21
N LYS A 16 -22.87 -28.09 -3.50
CA LYS A 16 -21.75 -27.25 -3.98
C LYS A 16 -22.08 -25.76 -3.97
N SER A 17 -23.34 -25.37 -4.22
CA SER A 17 -23.78 -23.97 -4.12
C SER A 17 -23.71 -23.46 -2.68
N ALA A 18 -24.09 -24.30 -1.71
CA ALA A 18 -23.99 -23.99 -0.29
C ALA A 18 -22.53 -23.83 0.18
N GLU A 19 -21.61 -24.66 -0.33
CA GLU A 19 -20.17 -24.56 -0.04
C GLU A 19 -19.55 -23.25 -0.56
N VAL A 20 -19.94 -22.82 -1.76
CA VAL A 20 -19.53 -21.53 -2.34
C VAL A 20 -20.08 -20.35 -1.55
N ALA A 21 -21.37 -20.41 -1.17
CA ALA A 21 -22.01 -19.38 -0.37
C ALA A 21 -21.34 -19.26 1.02
N ALA A 22 -20.94 -20.37 1.62
CA ALA A 22 -20.22 -20.40 2.90
C ALA A 22 -18.79 -19.83 2.79
N ALA A 23 -18.13 -20.00 1.63
CA ALA A 23 -16.78 -19.52 1.38
C ALA A 23 -16.70 -18.03 0.98
N LEU A 24 -17.82 -17.43 0.54
CA LEU A 24 -17.91 -16.02 0.17
C LEU A 24 -18.28 -15.18 1.40
N LYS A 25 -17.34 -14.37 1.88
CA LYS A 25 -17.53 -13.49 3.04
C LYS A 25 -17.51 -12.04 2.60
N ARG A 26 -18.44 -11.24 3.13
CA ARG A 26 -18.45 -9.80 2.92
C ARG A 26 -17.38 -9.14 3.79
N LEU A 27 -16.66 -8.16 3.24
CA LEU A 27 -15.69 -7.38 4.01
C LEU A 27 -16.40 -6.17 4.63
N GLU A 28 -16.81 -6.30 5.90
CA GLU A 28 -17.61 -5.29 6.61
C GLU A 28 -16.90 -3.94 6.76
N TRP A 29 -15.58 -3.95 6.85
CA TRP A 29 -14.74 -2.74 6.95
C TRP A 29 -14.59 -2.01 5.60
N TYR A 30 -14.99 -2.61 4.47
CA TYR A 30 -14.85 -1.98 3.16
C TYR A 30 -15.99 -0.97 2.90
N PRO A 31 -15.70 0.23 2.37
CA PRO A 31 -16.70 1.25 2.06
C PRO A 31 -17.90 0.74 1.25
N ASN A 32 -19.10 1.15 1.67
CA ASN A 32 -20.38 0.75 1.06
C ASN A 32 -20.54 -0.76 0.95
N THR A 33 -19.74 -1.52 1.70
CA THR A 33 -19.77 -2.98 1.75
C THR A 33 -19.70 -3.63 0.36
N ALA A 34 -18.90 -2.99 -0.51
CA ALA A 34 -18.71 -3.31 -1.93
C ALA A 34 -17.51 -4.24 -2.19
N ALA A 35 -17.01 -4.95 -1.16
CA ALA A 35 -15.95 -5.93 -1.31
C ALA A 35 -16.32 -7.26 -0.66
N TRP A 36 -15.88 -8.33 -1.30
CA TRP A 36 -16.10 -9.71 -0.89
C TRP A 36 -14.78 -10.47 -0.94
N GLN A 37 -14.59 -11.36 0.01
CA GLN A 37 -13.48 -12.29 0.10
C GLN A 37 -13.99 -13.70 -0.18
N LEU A 38 -13.31 -14.39 -1.09
CA LEU A 38 -13.61 -15.78 -1.43
C LEU A 38 -12.48 -16.66 -0.93
N ASN A 39 -12.77 -17.49 0.08
CA ASN A 39 -11.78 -18.38 0.69
C ASN A 39 -11.78 -19.75 0.00
N ILE A 40 -11.38 -19.78 -1.27
CA ILE A 40 -11.31 -21.01 -2.09
C ILE A 40 -9.97 -21.05 -2.82
N ASP A 41 -9.28 -22.21 -2.78
CA ASP A 41 -8.04 -22.39 -3.53
C ASP A 41 -8.30 -22.36 -5.05
N LYS A 42 -7.31 -21.88 -5.82
CA LYS A 42 -7.38 -21.80 -7.27
C LYS A 42 -7.63 -23.16 -7.94
N LYS A 43 -7.13 -24.26 -7.37
CA LYS A 43 -7.35 -25.62 -7.87
C LYS A 43 -8.82 -26.03 -7.69
N ASP A 44 -9.41 -25.71 -6.55
CA ASP A 44 -10.79 -26.07 -6.24
C ASP A 44 -11.78 -25.20 -7.03
N MET A 45 -11.48 -23.90 -7.22
CA MET A 45 -12.24 -23.02 -8.10
C MET A 45 -12.36 -23.60 -9.52
N ARG A 46 -11.26 -24.12 -10.08
CA ARG A 46 -11.23 -24.69 -11.44
C ARG A 46 -11.98 -26.00 -11.57
N LYS A 47 -11.94 -26.84 -10.54
CA LYS A 47 -12.51 -28.19 -10.57
C LYS A 47 -13.99 -28.20 -10.23
N ASN A 48 -14.40 -27.37 -9.27
CA ASN A 48 -15.69 -27.54 -8.61
C ASN A 48 -16.68 -26.40 -8.92
N ILE A 49 -16.21 -25.24 -9.40
CA ILE A 49 -17.04 -24.02 -9.48
C ILE A 49 -16.76 -23.22 -10.77
N LYS A 50 -16.82 -23.91 -11.93
CA LYS A 50 -16.53 -23.33 -13.24
C LYS A 50 -17.42 -22.12 -13.58
N THR A 51 -18.72 -22.18 -13.26
CA THR A 51 -19.67 -21.09 -13.53
C THR A 51 -19.29 -19.79 -12.83
N LEU A 52 -18.90 -19.85 -11.55
CA LEU A 52 -18.42 -18.67 -10.81
C LEU A 52 -17.12 -18.15 -11.40
N GLN A 53 -16.21 -19.06 -11.77
CA GLN A 53 -14.94 -18.67 -12.40
C GLN A 53 -15.18 -17.91 -13.70
N ASP A 54 -16.05 -18.41 -14.57
CA ASP A 54 -16.38 -17.81 -15.87
C ASP A 54 -17.07 -16.45 -15.68
N PHE A 55 -18.01 -16.36 -14.73
CA PHE A 55 -18.59 -15.08 -14.31
C PHE A 55 -17.53 -14.08 -13.85
N LEU A 56 -16.67 -14.47 -12.91
CA LEU A 56 -15.62 -13.58 -12.39
C LEU A 56 -14.59 -13.22 -13.46
N LEU A 57 -14.36 -14.05 -14.48
CA LEU A 57 -13.47 -13.71 -15.59
C LEU A 57 -14.13 -12.68 -16.50
N ARG A 58 -15.42 -12.86 -16.81
CA ARG A 58 -16.21 -11.91 -17.57
C ARG A 58 -16.28 -10.55 -16.88
N GLU A 59 -16.67 -10.50 -15.61
CA GLU A 59 -16.82 -9.24 -14.88
C GLU A 59 -15.49 -8.49 -14.72
N VAL A 60 -14.38 -9.21 -14.54
CA VAL A 60 -13.04 -8.61 -14.55
C VAL A 60 -12.67 -8.06 -15.92
N SER A 61 -13.02 -8.77 -17.00
CA SER A 61 -12.69 -8.34 -18.36
C SER A 61 -13.44 -7.06 -18.77
N VAL A 62 -14.66 -6.88 -18.27
CA VAL A 62 -15.50 -5.70 -18.53
C VAL A 62 -15.22 -4.57 -17.55
N GLY A 63 -14.53 -4.84 -16.43
CA GLY A 63 -14.14 -3.82 -15.44
C GLY A 63 -15.11 -3.66 -14.25
N ASN A 64 -16.13 -4.52 -14.12
CA ASN A 64 -17.09 -4.46 -13.02
C ASN A 64 -16.53 -5.00 -11.70
N ILE A 65 -15.52 -5.87 -11.76
CA ILE A 65 -14.88 -6.48 -10.58
C ILE A 65 -13.37 -6.37 -10.71
N VAL A 66 -12.72 -5.90 -9.64
CA VAL A 66 -11.25 -5.96 -9.51
C VAL A 66 -10.88 -7.05 -8.50
N ARG A 67 -10.05 -8.00 -8.91
CA ARG A 67 -9.49 -9.00 -8.00
C ARG A 67 -8.25 -8.45 -7.30
N MET A 68 -8.30 -8.39 -5.99
CA MET A 68 -7.22 -7.87 -5.15
C MET A 68 -7.23 -8.55 -3.79
N GLU A 69 -6.07 -8.62 -3.13
CA GLU A 69 -6.00 -9.07 -1.75
C GLU A 69 -6.63 -8.04 -0.81
N ALA A 70 -7.35 -8.52 0.21
CA ALA A 70 -8.02 -7.66 1.20
C ALA A 70 -7.11 -6.56 1.74
N VAL A 71 -5.88 -6.90 2.16
CA VAL A 71 -4.93 -5.90 2.71
C VAL A 71 -4.43 -4.89 1.69
N SER A 72 -4.44 -5.22 0.39
CA SER A 72 -4.07 -4.27 -0.67
C SER A 72 -5.12 -3.19 -0.90
N MET A 73 -6.35 -3.37 -0.40
CA MET A 73 -7.42 -2.36 -0.46
C MET A 73 -7.27 -1.26 0.60
N ILE A 74 -6.55 -1.55 1.69
CA ILE A 74 -6.49 -0.70 2.89
C ILE A 74 -5.83 0.65 2.59
N PRO A 75 -4.68 0.74 1.88
CA PRO A 75 -3.98 2.01 1.72
C PRO A 75 -4.81 3.11 1.06
N ALA A 76 -5.56 2.79 0.00
CA ALA A 76 -6.42 3.75 -0.67
C ALA A 76 -7.57 4.23 0.24
N ILE A 77 -8.16 3.32 1.03
CA ILE A 77 -9.21 3.66 2.00
C ILE A 77 -8.65 4.56 3.11
N VAL A 78 -7.46 4.26 3.63
CA VAL A 78 -6.79 5.07 4.64
C VAL A 78 -6.46 6.45 4.11
N LEU A 79 -6.00 6.54 2.85
CA LEU A 79 -5.65 7.81 2.20
C LEU A 79 -6.89 8.71 2.06
N GLY A 80 -8.04 8.10 1.78
CA GLY A 80 -9.33 8.77 1.64
C GLY A 80 -9.32 9.95 0.65
N PRO A 81 -8.96 9.74 -0.62
CA PRO A 81 -9.14 10.76 -1.65
C PRO A 81 -10.60 11.17 -1.79
N ARG A 82 -10.81 12.44 -2.11
CA ARG A 82 -12.15 13.01 -2.38
C ARG A 82 -12.29 13.33 -3.87
N PRO A 83 -13.54 13.38 -4.38
CA PRO A 83 -13.79 13.91 -5.71
C PRO A 83 -13.16 15.29 -5.91
N GLY A 84 -12.54 15.51 -7.06
CA GLY A 84 -11.83 16.76 -7.37
C GLY A 84 -10.35 16.83 -6.95
N GLU A 85 -9.86 15.92 -6.11
CA GLU A 85 -8.47 15.96 -5.64
C GLU A 85 -7.47 15.44 -6.68
N LEU A 86 -6.26 15.98 -6.66
CA LEU A 86 -5.12 15.47 -7.41
C LEU A 86 -4.35 14.45 -6.57
N VAL A 87 -4.30 13.21 -7.05
CA VAL A 87 -3.74 12.07 -6.31
C VAL A 87 -2.55 11.49 -7.03
N LEU A 88 -1.47 11.20 -6.32
CA LEU A 88 -0.32 10.46 -6.84
C LEU A 88 -0.30 9.03 -6.28
N ASP A 89 -0.14 8.04 -7.16
CA ASP A 89 0.29 6.69 -6.81
C ASP A 89 1.77 6.53 -7.21
N MET A 90 2.68 6.61 -6.24
CA MET A 90 4.12 6.74 -6.46
C MET A 90 4.77 5.48 -7.04
N CYS A 91 4.21 4.32 -6.74
CA CYS A 91 4.73 2.99 -7.09
C CYS A 91 3.56 2.10 -7.55
N ALA A 92 2.91 2.55 -8.62
CA ALA A 92 1.55 2.16 -8.97
C ALA A 92 1.39 0.75 -9.54
N ALA A 93 2.38 0.24 -10.28
CA ALA A 93 2.15 -0.99 -11.02
C ALA A 93 2.06 -2.20 -10.07
N PRO A 94 1.11 -3.12 -10.30
CA PRO A 94 0.42 -3.35 -11.57
C PRO A 94 -0.95 -2.65 -11.68
N GLY A 95 -1.28 -1.68 -10.83
CA GLY A 95 -2.40 -0.74 -11.02
C GLY A 95 -3.67 -1.01 -10.23
N SER A 96 -3.72 -2.05 -9.38
CA SER A 96 -4.94 -2.37 -8.63
C SER A 96 -5.35 -1.29 -7.62
N LYS A 97 -4.37 -0.70 -6.93
CA LYS A 97 -4.61 0.42 -6.00
C LYS A 97 -4.93 1.70 -6.75
N THR A 98 -4.25 1.94 -7.86
CA THR A 98 -4.54 3.05 -8.79
C THR A 98 -6.00 3.03 -9.26
N GLY A 99 -6.53 1.86 -9.65
CA GLY A 99 -7.93 1.72 -10.02
C GLY A 99 -8.88 2.08 -8.87
N GLN A 100 -8.58 1.62 -7.66
CA GLN A 100 -9.35 1.97 -6.45
C GLN A 100 -9.30 3.48 -6.13
N LEU A 101 -8.14 4.12 -6.26
CA LEU A 101 -7.99 5.57 -6.11
C LEU A 101 -8.81 6.31 -7.16
N LEU A 102 -8.77 5.84 -8.41
CA LEU A 102 -9.50 6.43 -9.52
C LEU A 102 -11.01 6.35 -9.30
N GLU A 103 -11.52 5.22 -8.82
CA GLU A 103 -12.91 5.07 -8.41
C GLU A 103 -13.30 6.08 -7.33
N MET A 104 -12.42 6.34 -6.35
CA MET A 104 -12.68 7.30 -5.26
C MET A 104 -12.66 8.76 -5.72
N VAL A 105 -11.74 9.13 -6.61
CA VAL A 105 -11.60 10.50 -7.15
C VAL A 105 -12.68 10.82 -8.19
N VAL A 106 -13.08 9.82 -8.98
CA VAL A 106 -14.10 9.99 -10.02
C VAL A 106 -15.52 9.78 -9.48
N ALA A 107 -15.65 9.15 -8.30
CA ALA A 107 -16.90 8.76 -7.67
C ALA A 107 -18.02 9.79 -7.92
N SER A 108 -18.92 9.38 -8.82
CA SER A 108 -20.06 10.18 -9.23
C SER A 108 -21.01 10.38 -8.06
N GLY A 109 -21.42 11.63 -7.81
CA GLY A 109 -22.78 11.86 -7.34
C GLY A 109 -23.79 11.31 -8.36
N GLU A 110 -25.10 11.45 -8.11
CA GLU A 110 -26.20 10.86 -8.90
C GLU A 110 -26.17 11.10 -10.44
N HIS A 111 -25.25 11.91 -10.96
CA HIS A 111 -25.19 12.38 -12.34
C HIS A 111 -24.23 11.62 -13.28
N GLY A 112 -23.61 10.52 -12.84
CA GLY A 112 -22.76 9.67 -13.68
C GLY A 112 -21.31 10.17 -13.84
N ALA A 113 -20.38 9.26 -14.15
CA ALA A 113 -18.93 9.49 -14.08
C ALA A 113 -18.45 10.64 -14.99
N LEU A 114 -19.04 10.82 -16.17
CA LEU A 114 -18.64 11.89 -17.09
C LEU A 114 -19.03 13.28 -16.57
N ASN A 115 -20.24 13.43 -16.00
CA ASN A 115 -20.66 14.69 -15.40
C ASN A 115 -19.88 14.97 -14.11
N SER A 116 -19.51 13.93 -13.34
CA SER A 116 -18.66 14.07 -12.15
C SER A 116 -17.27 14.62 -12.49
N VAL A 117 -16.60 14.08 -13.52
CA VAL A 117 -15.29 14.58 -13.97
C VAL A 117 -15.40 16.02 -14.49
N LEU A 118 -16.45 16.33 -15.25
CA LEU A 118 -16.67 17.67 -15.81
C LEU A 118 -17.09 18.70 -14.74
N GLN A 119 -17.74 18.29 -13.65
CA GLN A 119 -18.22 19.19 -12.59
C GLN A 119 -17.27 19.30 -11.40
N HIS A 120 -16.55 18.24 -11.03
CA HIS A 120 -15.70 18.22 -9.83
C HIS A 120 -14.21 18.25 -10.15
N GLY A 121 -13.77 17.91 -11.37
CA GLY A 121 -12.36 17.77 -11.70
C GLY A 121 -11.70 16.59 -10.97
N GLY A 122 -10.37 16.59 -10.92
CA GLY A 122 -9.57 15.58 -10.21
C GLY A 122 -8.92 14.54 -11.13
N ALA A 123 -7.75 14.08 -10.72
CA ALA A 123 -6.95 13.13 -11.50
C ALA A 123 -6.09 12.25 -10.59
N VAL A 124 -5.84 11.02 -11.06
CA VAL A 124 -4.86 10.12 -10.49
C VAL A 124 -3.66 10.07 -11.42
N LEU A 125 -2.49 10.45 -10.92
CA LEU A 125 -1.22 10.24 -11.59
C LEU A 125 -0.58 8.98 -11.04
N ALA A 126 -0.29 8.03 -11.92
CA ALA A 126 0.20 6.70 -11.57
C ALA A 126 1.62 6.51 -12.11
N ASN A 127 2.58 6.38 -11.21
CA ASN A 127 3.99 6.29 -11.56
C ASN A 127 4.55 4.89 -11.27
N ASP A 128 5.32 4.31 -12.20
CA ASP A 128 6.18 3.16 -11.92
C ASP A 128 7.47 3.28 -12.74
N PRO A 129 8.67 3.12 -12.14
CA PRO A 129 9.92 3.28 -12.87
C PRO A 129 10.12 2.25 -13.99
N ASP A 130 9.43 1.10 -13.94
CA ASP A 130 9.51 0.07 -14.98
C ASP A 130 8.45 0.31 -16.06
N ILE A 131 8.92 0.72 -17.24
CA ILE A 131 8.08 0.98 -18.42
C ILE A 131 7.21 -0.23 -18.80
N LYS A 132 7.69 -1.47 -18.64
CA LYS A 132 6.90 -2.67 -18.96
C LYS A 132 5.75 -2.84 -17.95
N ARG A 133 6.01 -2.57 -16.67
CA ARG A 133 4.98 -2.60 -15.62
C ARG A 133 3.97 -1.45 -15.78
N ALA A 134 4.42 -0.25 -16.12
CA ALA A 134 3.55 0.88 -16.45
C ALA A 134 2.63 0.56 -17.66
N ARG A 135 3.17 -0.05 -18.72
CA ARG A 135 2.36 -0.52 -19.87
C ARG A 135 1.33 -1.58 -19.48
N MET A 136 1.69 -2.51 -18.59
CA MET A 136 0.75 -3.49 -18.06
C MET A 136 -0.41 -2.82 -17.31
N MET A 137 -0.10 -1.80 -16.50
CA MET A 137 -1.11 -1.00 -15.81
C MET A 137 -2.04 -0.28 -16.80
N ILE A 138 -1.50 0.35 -17.86
CA ILE A 138 -2.32 0.97 -18.91
C ILE A 138 -3.30 -0.06 -19.50
N HIS A 139 -2.82 -1.27 -19.83
CA HIS A 139 -3.69 -2.32 -20.36
C HIS A 139 -4.80 -2.71 -19.38
N ARG A 140 -4.51 -2.79 -18.08
CA ARG A 140 -5.49 -3.11 -17.04
C ARG A 140 -6.49 -1.99 -16.80
N ALA A 141 -6.04 -0.74 -16.89
CA ALA A 141 -6.88 0.44 -16.72
C ALA A 141 -7.82 0.70 -17.92
N LYS A 142 -7.60 0.05 -19.07
CA LYS A 142 -8.50 0.18 -20.24
C LYS A 142 -9.95 -0.12 -19.91
N SER A 143 -10.21 -1.14 -19.08
CA SER A 143 -11.58 -1.48 -18.69
C SER A 143 -12.24 -0.42 -17.80
N LEU A 144 -11.45 0.42 -17.12
CA LEU A 144 -11.95 1.56 -16.33
C LEU A 144 -12.29 2.76 -17.21
N SER A 145 -11.66 2.89 -18.39
CA SER A 145 -11.94 3.93 -19.42
C SER A 145 -12.11 5.37 -18.88
N SER A 146 -11.39 5.71 -17.81
CA SER A 146 -11.51 7.01 -17.16
C SER A 146 -10.54 8.03 -17.77
N PRO A 147 -11.00 9.26 -18.09
CA PRO A 147 -10.14 10.33 -18.58
C PRO A 147 -9.24 10.92 -17.49
N SER A 148 -9.49 10.60 -16.22
CA SER A 148 -8.79 11.16 -15.05
C SER A 148 -7.53 10.38 -14.65
N LEU A 149 -6.99 9.53 -15.53
CA LEU A 149 -5.77 8.75 -15.26
C LEU A 149 -4.61 9.21 -16.13
N VAL A 150 -3.51 9.60 -15.49
CA VAL A 150 -2.23 9.89 -16.13
C VAL A 150 -1.21 8.84 -15.70
N VAL A 151 -0.45 8.28 -16.64
CA VAL A 151 0.58 7.27 -16.34
C VAL A 151 1.97 7.78 -16.69
N THR A 152 2.89 7.72 -15.74
CA THR A 152 4.30 8.10 -15.92
C THR A 152 5.23 6.92 -15.64
N ALA A 153 6.44 6.97 -16.21
CA ALA A 153 7.47 5.97 -15.99
C ALA A 153 8.78 6.63 -15.53
N LEU A 154 8.81 7.09 -14.28
CA LEU A 154 9.92 7.85 -13.71
C LEU A 154 10.41 7.20 -12.40
N PRO A 155 11.71 7.34 -12.05
CA PRO A 155 12.20 6.95 -10.73
C PRO A 155 11.50 7.77 -9.63
N GLY A 156 10.72 7.11 -8.77
CA GLY A 156 9.89 7.79 -7.77
C GLY A 156 10.67 8.64 -6.77
N GLN A 157 11.88 8.20 -6.39
CA GLN A 157 12.76 8.94 -5.48
C GLN A 157 13.23 10.28 -6.05
N SER A 158 13.11 10.47 -7.36
CA SER A 158 13.45 11.70 -8.08
C SER A 158 12.28 12.16 -8.95
N PHE A 159 11.05 11.83 -8.56
CA PHE A 159 9.84 12.24 -9.28
C PHE A 159 9.86 13.77 -9.44
N PRO A 160 9.68 14.38 -10.62
CA PRO A 160 9.91 15.81 -10.80
C PRO A 160 8.88 16.68 -10.04
N LYS A 161 9.23 17.92 -9.74
CA LYS A 161 8.21 18.93 -9.36
C LYS A 161 7.50 19.32 -10.65
N LEU A 162 6.18 19.16 -10.67
CA LEU A 162 5.36 19.53 -11.82
C LEU A 162 5.07 21.04 -11.73
N LEU A 163 4.92 21.68 -12.87
CA LEU A 163 4.55 23.10 -12.97
C LEU A 163 3.19 23.21 -13.65
N SER A 164 2.34 24.10 -13.14
CA SER A 164 1.13 24.55 -13.84
C SER A 164 1.46 25.61 -14.89
N ASP A 165 0.46 25.98 -15.71
CA ASP A 165 0.61 26.95 -16.81
C ASP A 165 1.10 28.34 -16.35
N ASP A 166 0.86 28.68 -15.08
CA ASP A 166 1.33 29.92 -14.44
C ASP A 166 2.73 29.80 -13.80
N ASN A 167 3.46 28.71 -14.09
CA ASN A 167 4.77 28.37 -13.52
C ASN A 167 4.78 28.18 -12.00
N THR A 168 3.64 27.92 -11.36
CA THR A 168 3.60 27.54 -9.95
C THR A 168 3.78 26.03 -9.76
N GLU A 169 4.31 25.61 -8.61
CA GLU A 169 4.52 24.19 -8.33
C GLU A 169 3.17 23.47 -8.15
N LEU A 170 2.90 22.52 -9.04
CA LEU A 170 1.73 21.63 -8.94
C LEU A 170 2.03 20.53 -7.91
N LEU A 171 1.40 20.66 -6.74
CA LEU A 171 1.49 19.71 -5.63
C LEU A 171 0.24 18.81 -5.56
N PHE A 172 0.39 17.64 -4.94
CA PHE A 172 -0.68 16.65 -4.78
C PHE A 172 -1.46 16.86 -3.47
N ASP A 173 -2.78 16.66 -3.50
CA ASP A 173 -3.63 16.66 -2.31
C ASP A 173 -3.46 15.36 -1.49
N ARG A 174 -3.18 14.28 -2.21
CA ARG A 174 -3.03 12.92 -1.66
C ARG A 174 -1.89 12.18 -2.37
N VAL A 175 -1.04 11.50 -1.60
CA VAL A 175 0.01 10.64 -2.16
C VAL A 175 -0.06 9.25 -1.54
N LEU A 176 -0.22 8.24 -2.38
CA LEU A 176 -0.03 6.84 -2.01
C LEU A 176 1.41 6.42 -2.31
N CYS A 177 2.15 6.11 -1.25
CA CYS A 177 3.51 5.61 -1.27
C CYS A 177 3.51 4.12 -0.90
N ASP A 178 2.98 3.26 -1.78
CA ASP A 178 3.03 1.81 -1.66
C ASP A 178 4.37 1.27 -2.18
N VAL A 179 5.40 1.38 -1.36
CA VAL A 179 6.79 1.23 -1.80
C VAL A 179 7.17 -0.22 -2.07
N PRO A 180 8.14 -0.49 -2.97
CA PRO A 180 8.73 -1.82 -3.09
C PRO A 180 9.28 -2.29 -1.73
N CYS A 181 9.05 -3.56 -1.42
CA CYS A 181 9.32 -4.20 -0.13
C CYS A 181 9.99 -5.58 -0.30
N SER A 182 10.56 -6.12 0.78
CA SER A 182 11.04 -7.51 0.85
C SER A 182 9.90 -8.53 0.65
N GLY A 183 8.68 -8.13 1.01
CA GLY A 183 7.45 -8.89 0.77
C GLY A 183 7.22 -10.07 1.70
N ASP A 184 7.87 -10.11 2.85
CA ASP A 184 7.69 -11.16 3.87
C ASP A 184 6.24 -11.27 4.40
N GLY A 185 5.42 -10.22 4.28
CA GLY A 185 3.98 -10.28 4.54
C GLY A 185 3.18 -11.10 3.51
N THR A 186 3.77 -11.46 2.37
CA THR A 186 3.08 -12.15 1.26
C THR A 186 3.21 -13.67 1.26
N ILE A 187 3.79 -14.27 2.31
CA ILE A 187 4.09 -15.72 2.37
C ILE A 187 2.86 -16.61 2.09
N ARG A 188 1.65 -16.21 2.53
CA ARG A 188 0.42 -16.97 2.25
C ARG A 188 0.09 -17.04 0.76
N LYS A 189 0.32 -15.95 0.03
CA LYS A 189 0.08 -15.83 -1.41
C LYS A 189 1.19 -16.47 -2.23
N SER A 190 2.43 -16.29 -1.78
CA SER A 190 3.63 -16.75 -2.44
C SER A 190 4.51 -17.47 -1.43
N PRO A 191 4.29 -18.78 -1.21
CA PRO A 191 5.13 -19.59 -0.32
C PRO A 191 6.61 -19.58 -0.73
N TYR A 192 6.89 -19.31 -2.01
CA TYR A 192 8.24 -19.14 -2.53
C TYR A 192 9.01 -17.98 -1.87
N THR A 193 8.31 -16.96 -1.40
CA THR A 193 8.92 -15.82 -0.68
C THR A 193 9.69 -16.30 0.54
N LEU A 194 9.18 -17.30 1.27
CA LEU A 194 9.86 -17.87 2.44
C LEU A 194 11.23 -18.46 2.09
N LYS A 195 11.38 -19.06 0.91
CA LYS A 195 12.67 -19.67 0.47
C LYS A 195 13.74 -18.64 0.14
N ARG A 196 13.33 -17.41 -0.21
CA ARG A 196 14.24 -16.32 -0.54
C ARG A 196 14.40 -15.32 0.60
N TRP A 197 13.59 -15.45 1.65
CA TRP A 197 13.56 -14.46 2.73
C TRP A 197 14.91 -14.40 3.46
N HIS A 198 15.34 -13.18 3.77
CA HIS A 198 16.55 -12.92 4.53
C HIS A 198 16.41 -11.60 5.32
N PRO A 199 16.81 -11.51 6.61
CA PRO A 199 16.65 -10.30 7.41
C PRO A 199 17.34 -9.06 6.85
N THR A 200 18.46 -9.25 6.13
CA THR A 200 19.19 -8.13 5.53
C THR A 200 18.50 -7.51 4.31
N HIS A 201 17.42 -8.12 3.79
CA HIS A 201 16.63 -7.51 2.72
C HIS A 201 16.07 -6.14 3.12
N GLY A 202 15.61 -6.01 4.37
CA GLY A 202 15.14 -4.72 4.90
C GLY A 202 16.25 -3.67 4.87
N ILE A 203 17.49 -4.05 5.21
CA ILE A 203 18.66 -3.15 5.18
C ILE A 203 18.93 -2.66 3.76
N GLN A 204 18.84 -3.54 2.75
CA GLN A 204 19.13 -3.21 1.36
C GLN A 204 18.14 -2.22 0.75
N ILE A 205 16.87 -2.28 1.15
CA ILE A 205 15.80 -1.47 0.55
C ILE A 205 15.46 -0.21 1.36
N HIS A 206 15.82 -0.16 2.64
CA HIS A 206 15.52 0.94 3.56
C HIS A 206 15.83 2.33 2.99
N LEU A 207 17.02 2.51 2.39
CA LEU A 207 17.40 3.82 1.84
C LEU A 207 16.49 4.25 0.68
N LEU A 208 16.08 3.33 -0.19
CA LEU A 208 15.16 3.63 -1.29
C LEU A 208 13.79 4.04 -0.74
N GLN A 209 13.29 3.34 0.27
CA GLN A 209 11.99 3.64 0.89
C GLN A 209 11.99 5.00 1.59
N LEU A 210 13.09 5.35 2.29
CA LEU A 210 13.29 6.70 2.83
C LEU A 210 13.23 7.78 1.74
N GLN A 211 13.93 7.57 0.62
CA GLN A 211 13.94 8.54 -0.47
C GLN A 211 12.56 8.69 -1.13
N LEU A 212 11.83 7.58 -1.30
CA LEU A 212 10.46 7.60 -1.84
C LEU A 212 9.50 8.35 -0.93
N LEU A 213 9.56 8.10 0.39
CA LEU A 213 8.68 8.77 1.35
C LEU A 213 9.03 10.26 1.48
N ARG A 214 10.33 10.62 1.59
CA ARG A 214 10.76 12.03 1.58
C ARG A 214 10.27 12.75 0.33
N ARG A 215 10.45 12.14 -0.84
CA ARG A 215 10.00 12.75 -2.08
C ARG A 215 8.49 12.91 -2.13
N SER A 216 7.75 11.95 -1.59
CA SER A 216 6.28 12.03 -1.44
C SER A 216 5.87 13.21 -0.56
N VAL A 217 6.57 13.47 0.54
CA VAL A 217 6.33 14.63 1.41
C VAL A 217 6.58 15.95 0.69
N GLU A 218 7.68 16.06 -0.05
CA GLU A 218 8.04 17.28 -0.78
C GLU A 218 6.99 17.70 -1.82
N ILE A 219 6.40 16.74 -2.52
CA ILE A 219 5.41 16.99 -3.59
C ILE A 219 3.96 17.00 -3.10
N THR A 220 3.74 16.89 -1.79
CA THR A 220 2.40 16.98 -1.19
C THR A 220 2.13 18.41 -0.71
N LYS A 221 0.90 18.90 -0.91
CA LYS A 221 0.42 20.18 -0.37
C LYS A 221 0.47 20.18 1.15
N VAL A 222 0.67 21.35 1.77
CA VAL A 222 0.35 21.52 3.19
C VAL A 222 -1.16 21.28 3.40
N GLY A 223 -1.52 20.52 4.42
CA GLY A 223 -2.87 19.95 4.63
C GLY A 223 -3.17 18.70 3.80
N GLY A 224 -2.25 18.31 2.91
CA GLY A 224 -2.32 17.07 2.13
C GLY A 224 -2.01 15.85 2.99
N ARG A 225 -2.41 14.67 2.50
CA ARG A 225 -2.21 13.39 3.20
C ARG A 225 -1.38 12.43 2.39
N ILE A 226 -0.57 11.65 3.10
CA ILE A 226 0.33 10.67 2.51
C ILE A 226 0.05 9.35 3.20
N VAL A 227 -0.14 8.29 2.43
CA VAL A 227 -0.13 6.94 2.97
C VAL A 227 1.18 6.28 2.58
N TYR A 228 1.95 5.88 3.58
CA TYR A 228 3.07 4.98 3.40
C TYR A 228 2.61 3.55 3.68
N SER A 229 2.87 2.63 2.76
CA SER A 229 2.52 1.23 2.97
C SER A 229 3.55 0.26 2.41
N THR A 230 3.61 -0.91 3.04
CA THR A 230 4.43 -2.02 2.57
C THR A 230 3.69 -3.34 2.73
N CYS A 231 4.10 -4.29 1.89
CA CYS A 231 3.79 -5.70 2.01
C CYS A 231 4.74 -6.46 2.96
N SER A 232 5.41 -5.74 3.87
CA SER A 232 6.43 -6.26 4.77
C SER A 232 6.03 -6.13 6.24
N LEU A 233 6.53 -7.06 7.08
CA LEU A 233 6.40 -6.98 8.54
C LEU A 233 7.70 -6.52 9.22
N ASN A 234 8.76 -6.26 8.45
CA ASN A 234 10.06 -5.86 8.98
C ASN A 234 10.04 -4.39 9.45
N PRO A 235 10.35 -4.08 10.72
CA PRO A 235 10.38 -2.71 11.22
C PRO A 235 11.37 -1.80 10.47
N LEU A 236 12.45 -2.36 9.91
CA LEU A 236 13.40 -1.63 9.07
C LEU A 236 12.75 -1.03 7.83
N GLU A 237 11.72 -1.68 7.29
CA GLU A 237 11.00 -1.19 6.11
C GLU A 237 9.78 -0.33 6.49
N ASN A 238 9.44 -0.28 7.78
CA ASN A 238 8.17 0.22 8.26
C ASN A 238 8.39 1.38 9.23
N GLU A 239 8.38 1.10 10.53
CA GLU A 239 8.50 2.11 11.58
C GLU A 239 9.80 2.90 11.51
N ALA A 240 10.91 2.28 11.13
CA ALA A 240 12.20 2.95 10.96
C ALA A 240 12.15 4.04 9.87
N VAL A 241 11.47 3.75 8.74
CA VAL A 241 11.30 4.70 7.63
C VAL A 241 10.41 5.87 8.06
N VAL A 242 9.27 5.58 8.69
CA VAL A 242 8.36 6.59 9.20
C VAL A 242 9.04 7.48 10.25
N ALA A 243 9.72 6.88 11.22
CA ALA A 243 10.39 7.60 12.30
C ALA A 243 11.40 8.61 11.77
N GLN A 244 12.25 8.16 10.83
CA GLN A 244 13.27 9.03 10.24
C GLN A 244 12.65 10.19 9.46
N VAL A 245 11.64 9.95 8.61
CA VAL A 245 11.06 11.03 7.79
C VAL A 245 10.26 12.03 8.64
N VAL A 246 9.56 11.57 9.66
CA VAL A 246 8.86 12.46 10.60
C VAL A 246 9.88 13.29 11.39
N ALA A 247 10.97 12.69 11.88
CA ALA A 247 12.03 13.43 12.57
C ALA A 247 12.69 14.48 11.66
N ASP A 248 12.97 14.14 10.39
CA ASP A 248 13.55 15.06 9.41
C ASP A 248 12.65 16.27 9.12
N SER A 249 11.33 16.11 9.26
CA SER A 249 10.35 17.17 8.99
C SER A 249 10.34 18.30 10.02
N LYS A 250 11.00 18.12 11.18
CA LYS A 250 11.06 19.11 12.27
C LYS A 250 9.68 19.66 12.68
N GLY A 251 8.64 18.82 12.65
CA GLY A 251 7.27 19.18 13.04
C GLY A 251 6.33 19.52 11.88
N ALA A 252 6.82 19.50 10.63
CA ALA A 252 6.00 19.70 9.43
C ALA A 252 5.23 18.44 8.98
N LEU A 253 5.40 17.31 9.67
CA LEU A 253 4.73 16.05 9.36
C LEU A 253 4.18 15.39 10.63
N ARG A 254 2.93 14.92 10.57
CA ARG A 254 2.25 14.28 11.70
C ARG A 254 1.70 12.90 11.33
N VAL A 255 1.93 11.90 12.18
CA VAL A 255 1.27 10.59 12.09
C VAL A 255 -0.15 10.69 12.61
N LEU A 256 -1.12 10.32 11.76
CA LEU A 256 -2.53 10.29 12.08
C LEU A 256 -2.98 8.88 12.49
N ASP A 257 -4.01 8.83 13.32
CA ASP A 257 -4.67 7.58 13.70
C ASP A 257 -5.41 6.93 12.52
N CYS A 258 -5.64 5.63 12.67
CA CYS A 258 -6.46 4.86 11.76
C CYS A 258 -7.87 5.47 11.65
N PRO A 259 -8.39 5.70 10.43
CA PRO A 259 -9.75 6.21 10.25
C PRO A 259 -10.78 5.32 10.95
N PRO A 260 -11.80 5.90 11.63
CA PRO A 260 -12.82 5.13 12.37
C PRO A 260 -13.53 4.05 11.54
N ARG A 261 -13.59 4.24 10.21
CA ARG A 261 -14.20 3.31 9.26
C ARG A 261 -13.51 1.95 9.18
N LEU A 262 -12.23 1.88 9.57
CA LEU A 262 -11.46 0.63 9.62
C LEU A 262 -11.43 0.00 11.02
N SER A 263 -12.24 0.49 11.96
CA SER A 263 -12.31 -0.04 13.34
C SER A 263 -12.71 -1.51 13.41
N ALA A 264 -13.52 -1.99 12.46
CA ALA A 264 -13.92 -3.39 12.35
C ALA A 264 -12.77 -4.31 11.90
N LEU A 265 -11.70 -3.77 11.31
CA LEU A 265 -10.54 -4.54 10.90
C LEU A 265 -9.52 -4.62 12.04
N ARG A 266 -9.28 -5.83 12.55
CA ARG A 266 -8.27 -6.07 13.58
C ARG A 266 -6.90 -5.65 13.07
N ARG A 267 -6.21 -4.85 13.89
CA ARG A 267 -4.87 -4.33 13.65
C ARG A 267 -4.07 -4.31 14.95
N ARG A 268 -2.74 -4.34 14.83
CA ARG A 268 -1.82 -4.07 15.92
C ARG A 268 -1.21 -2.69 15.77
N LYS A 269 -0.78 -2.12 16.90
CA LYS A 269 -0.03 -0.86 16.95
C LYS A 269 1.33 -1.02 16.28
N GLY A 270 1.90 0.09 15.81
CA GLY A 270 3.29 0.12 15.36
C GLY A 270 4.26 -0.23 16.48
N LEU A 271 5.44 -0.71 16.08
CA LEU A 271 6.53 -1.03 17.00
C LEU A 271 7.29 0.23 17.40
N THR A 272 7.67 0.32 18.67
CA THR A 272 8.51 1.39 19.22
C THR A 272 9.93 0.92 19.54
N SER A 273 10.17 -0.40 19.52
CA SER A 273 11.48 -1.01 19.75
C SER A 273 11.71 -2.20 18.82
N TRP A 274 12.93 -2.35 18.30
CA TRP A 274 13.37 -3.49 17.51
C TRP A 274 14.90 -3.57 17.48
N SER A 275 15.42 -4.74 17.11
CA SER A 275 16.86 -4.96 16.93
C SER A 275 17.20 -5.05 15.44
N VAL A 276 18.40 -4.64 15.07
CA VAL A 276 18.90 -4.60 13.70
C VAL A 276 20.01 -5.66 13.51
N PRO A 277 19.88 -6.58 12.55
CA PRO A 277 20.91 -7.60 12.32
C PRO A 277 22.16 -7.03 11.64
N ASP A 278 23.33 -7.59 11.96
CA ASP A 278 24.57 -7.34 11.24
C ASP A 278 24.47 -7.82 9.78
N MET A 279 25.07 -7.07 8.86
CA MET A 279 25.05 -7.43 7.43
C MET A 279 25.80 -8.72 7.11
N ASN A 280 26.81 -9.08 7.90
CA ASN A 280 27.67 -10.23 7.67
C ASN A 280 27.39 -11.39 8.63
N SER A 281 26.57 -11.20 9.66
CA SER A 281 26.23 -12.24 10.63
C SER A 281 24.87 -11.99 11.27
N ILE A 282 23.86 -12.71 10.77
CA ILE A 282 22.46 -12.60 11.19
C ILE A 282 22.22 -12.82 12.70
N ASP A 283 23.09 -13.59 13.35
CA ASP A 283 23.00 -13.89 14.79
C ASP A 283 23.47 -12.72 15.67
N LEU A 284 24.21 -11.77 15.09
CA LEU A 284 24.56 -10.53 15.78
C LEU A 284 23.47 -9.48 15.54
N LEU A 285 22.77 -9.13 16.62
CA LEU A 285 21.75 -8.10 16.65
C LEU A 285 22.24 -6.88 17.44
N TYR A 286 21.87 -5.70 16.98
CA TYR A 286 22.17 -4.43 17.64
C TYR A 286 20.87 -3.69 17.96
N ASP A 287 20.71 -3.23 19.20
CA ASP A 287 19.54 -2.44 19.61
C ASP A 287 19.71 -0.94 19.36
N SER A 288 20.95 -0.46 19.13
CA SER A 288 21.23 0.93 18.83
C SER A 288 22.37 1.07 17.81
N PHE A 289 22.40 2.18 17.07
CA PHE A 289 23.50 2.46 16.13
C PHE A 289 24.85 2.60 16.84
N ASP A 290 24.82 3.08 18.08
CA ASP A 290 26.02 3.37 18.86
C ASP A 290 26.65 2.10 19.44
N SER A 291 25.89 1.01 19.58
CA SER A 291 26.42 -0.30 20.02
C SER A 291 27.15 -1.09 18.93
N ILE A 292 27.15 -0.62 17.67
CA ILE A 292 27.86 -1.30 16.59
C ILE A 292 29.39 -1.07 16.74
N PRO A 293 30.22 -2.13 16.78
CA PRO A 293 31.67 -2.00 16.80
C PRO A 293 32.20 -1.20 15.60
N GLU A 294 33.12 -0.27 15.84
CA GLU A 294 33.64 0.65 14.80
C GLU A 294 34.17 -0.07 13.57
N ALA A 295 34.91 -1.16 13.76
CA ALA A 295 35.46 -1.98 12.69
C ALA A 295 34.40 -2.54 11.72
N ARG A 296 33.16 -2.73 12.20
CA ARG A 296 32.06 -3.32 11.43
C ARG A 296 31.25 -2.30 10.63
N ASN A 297 31.29 -1.02 11.00
CA ASN A 297 30.50 0.03 10.31
C ASN A 297 31.29 1.31 9.97
N HIS A 298 32.63 1.23 9.96
CA HIS A 298 33.55 2.35 9.71
C HIS A 298 33.16 3.20 8.50
N LYS A 299 32.89 2.55 7.36
CA LYS A 299 32.53 3.23 6.10
C LYS A 299 31.19 3.97 6.15
N ALA A 300 30.26 3.57 7.02
CA ALA A 300 29.00 4.30 7.20
C ALA A 300 29.16 5.49 8.14
N ARG A 301 29.97 5.35 9.21
CA ARG A 301 30.25 6.44 10.16
C ARG A 301 31.03 7.59 9.51
N GLU A 302 32.07 7.29 8.73
CA GLU A 302 32.86 8.32 8.02
C GLU A 302 32.04 9.13 7.00
N ARG A 303 30.96 8.55 6.46
CA ARG A 303 30.10 9.18 5.46
C ARG A 303 28.80 9.75 6.04
N GLY A 304 28.74 9.96 7.35
CA GLY A 304 27.55 10.52 8.01
C GLY A 304 26.28 9.69 7.82
N GLY A 305 26.39 8.37 7.68
CA GLY A 305 25.22 7.48 7.50
C GLY A 305 24.68 7.37 6.08
N PHE A 306 25.44 7.71 5.04
CA PHE A 306 25.01 7.56 3.63
C PHE A 306 25.80 6.48 2.86
N SER A 307 26.06 5.32 3.47
CA SER A 307 26.76 4.21 2.81
C SER A 307 25.81 3.12 2.31
N LYS A 308 25.92 2.74 1.03
CA LYS A 308 25.21 1.59 0.43
C LYS A 308 25.61 0.22 1.03
N ARG A 309 26.67 0.17 1.86
CA ARG A 309 27.26 -1.07 2.38
C ARG A 309 27.34 -1.14 3.92
N GLY A 310 26.62 -0.27 4.64
CA GLY A 310 26.64 -0.27 6.11
C GLY A 310 25.26 -0.02 6.71
N LEU A 311 25.14 -0.30 8.00
CA LEU A 311 23.93 0.01 8.77
C LEU A 311 23.80 1.53 8.91
N LEU A 312 22.59 2.04 8.81
CA LEU A 312 22.29 3.48 8.93
C LEU A 312 21.68 3.77 10.30
N ARG A 313 21.88 4.98 10.84
CA ARG A 313 21.24 5.37 12.12
C ARG A 313 19.71 5.31 12.03
N SER A 314 19.15 5.65 10.87
CA SER A 314 17.72 5.60 10.56
C SER A 314 17.10 4.21 10.63
N MET A 315 17.90 3.14 10.68
CA MET A 315 17.42 1.76 10.81
C MET A 315 17.09 1.38 12.25
N PHE A 316 17.58 2.14 13.22
CA PHE A 316 17.43 1.83 14.64
C PHE A 316 16.19 2.49 15.23
N PRO A 317 15.59 1.91 16.28
CA PRO A 317 14.48 2.54 16.96
C PRO A 317 14.88 3.90 17.54
N PRO A 318 13.99 4.91 17.49
CA PRO A 318 14.21 6.16 18.19
C PRO A 318 14.15 5.94 19.72
N SER A 319 14.50 6.96 20.49
CA SER A 319 14.28 6.93 21.95
C SER A 319 12.77 6.76 22.24
N SER A 320 12.41 6.24 23.42
CA SER A 320 10.99 6.08 23.78
C SER A 320 10.23 7.41 23.76
N GLU A 321 10.86 8.50 24.20
CA GLU A 321 10.28 9.84 24.17
C GLU A 321 10.05 10.32 22.73
N ASP A 322 10.99 10.08 21.82
CA ASP A 322 10.85 10.44 20.42
C ASP A 322 9.82 9.57 19.70
N ALA A 323 9.74 8.27 20.04
CA ALA A 323 8.73 7.36 19.53
C ALA A 323 7.30 7.84 19.86
N ASP A 324 7.10 8.29 21.10
CA ASP A 324 5.81 8.85 21.57
C ASP A 324 5.49 10.20 20.90
N LYS A 325 6.50 11.07 20.73
CA LYS A 325 6.34 12.34 20.00
C LYS A 325 5.97 12.14 18.54
N ILE A 326 6.61 11.17 17.88
CA ILE A 326 6.32 10.78 16.49
C ILE A 326 4.92 10.15 16.39
N GLY A 327 4.50 9.41 17.42
CA GLY A 327 3.24 8.67 17.42
C GLY A 327 3.35 7.35 16.66
N LEU A 328 4.46 6.63 16.80
CA LEU A 328 4.70 5.36 16.08
C LEU A 328 3.64 4.29 16.37
N GLU A 329 3.01 4.32 17.54
CA GLU A 329 1.93 3.42 17.92
C GLU A 329 0.68 3.58 17.05
N ARG A 330 0.51 4.73 16.38
CA ARG A 330 -0.59 4.99 15.45
C ARG A 330 -0.41 4.29 14.10
N CYS A 331 0.82 3.89 13.77
CA CYS A 331 1.08 3.04 12.62
C CYS A 331 0.29 1.72 12.74
N MET A 332 -0.13 1.19 11.59
CA MET A 332 -1.06 0.07 11.53
C MET A 332 -0.36 -1.17 11.00
N ARG A 333 -0.29 -2.21 11.84
CA ARG A 333 0.21 -3.53 11.45
C ARG A 333 -0.95 -4.51 11.27
N PHE A 334 -1.00 -5.15 10.12
CA PHE A 334 -1.94 -6.21 9.79
C PHE A 334 -1.19 -7.53 9.73
N TYR A 335 -1.57 -8.44 10.62
CA TYR A 335 -1.00 -9.78 10.64
C TYR A 335 -2.00 -10.78 10.05
N PRO A 336 -1.52 -11.78 9.29
CA PRO A 336 -2.42 -12.74 8.66
C PRO A 336 -3.38 -13.45 9.62
N GLN A 337 -2.89 -13.80 10.81
CA GLN A 337 -3.65 -14.52 11.84
C GLN A 337 -4.74 -13.68 12.52
N ASP A 338 -4.69 -12.34 12.41
CA ASP A 338 -5.61 -11.47 13.14
C ASP A 338 -6.95 -11.30 12.40
N ALA A 339 -6.96 -11.42 11.07
CA ALA A 339 -8.15 -11.15 10.24
C ALA A 339 -8.27 -12.03 8.98
N ASP A 340 -7.54 -13.15 8.90
CA ASP A 340 -7.47 -14.02 7.72
C ASP A 340 -7.11 -13.26 6.42
N THR A 341 -6.07 -12.43 6.52
CA THR A 341 -5.57 -11.64 5.40
C THR A 341 -4.08 -11.90 5.13
N GLY A 342 -3.43 -11.05 4.34
CA GLY A 342 -1.97 -11.04 4.20
C GLY A 342 -1.29 -10.21 5.30
N GLY A 343 0.04 -10.28 5.38
CA GLY A 343 0.83 -9.38 6.21
C GLY A 343 1.00 -8.03 5.52
N PHE A 344 0.76 -6.93 6.24
CA PHE A 344 0.79 -5.60 5.66
C PHE A 344 1.06 -4.51 6.70
N PHE A 345 1.66 -3.40 6.27
CA PHE A 345 1.91 -2.22 7.09
C PHE A 345 1.35 -0.98 6.40
N VAL A 346 0.68 -0.11 7.17
CA VAL A 346 0.12 1.16 6.68
C VAL A 346 0.33 2.26 7.71
N THR A 347 0.75 3.44 7.26
CA THR A 347 0.81 4.65 8.08
C THR A 347 0.17 5.81 7.33
N LEU A 348 -0.69 6.57 8.01
CA LEU A 348 -1.27 7.80 7.49
C LEU A 348 -0.51 8.99 8.05
N LEU A 349 -0.06 9.87 7.16
CA LEU A 349 0.68 11.08 7.47
C LEU A 349 -0.08 12.29 6.94
N GLU A 350 0.03 13.41 7.65
CA GLU A 350 -0.48 14.71 7.21
C GLU A 350 0.66 15.72 7.22
N LYS A 351 0.86 16.42 6.10
CA LYS A 351 1.83 17.51 6.01
C LYS A 351 1.22 18.76 6.63
N THR A 352 1.79 19.24 7.73
CA THR A 352 1.27 20.37 8.52
C THR A 352 1.99 21.68 8.26
N GLY A 353 3.17 21.64 7.61
CA GLY A 353 3.97 22.80 7.25
C GLY A 353 4.85 22.52 6.02
N ASP A 354 5.56 23.56 5.56
CA ASP A 354 6.46 23.48 4.41
C ASP A 354 7.80 22.81 4.69
#